data_AF-X1BUB9-F1
#
_entry.id   AF-X1BUB9-F1
#
_cell.length_a   1.000
_cell.length_b   1.000
_cell.length_c   1.000
_cell.angle_alpha   90.00
_cell.angle_beta   90.00
_cell.angle_gamma   90.00
#
_symmetry.space_group_name_H-M   'P 1'
#
loop_
_entity.id
_entity.type
_entity.pdbx_description
1 polymer ?
#
loop_
_entity_poly.entity_id
_entity_poly.type
_entity_poly.pdbx_seq_one_letter_code
_entity_poly.pdbx_strand_id
1 'polypeptide(L)'
;MDKEGNLRININTASAFTISQALREVDISPEVADQMAANVVDFRDSDNRPTECNGKYGLECTPYINEVMPHFTTSVSMAVAGLAKGGIRFLEEKIREKVKEKINEKIKIDSSPILEEVKKGTSEKEKELKIELDKILKRHESRGEVDRQISAIFRIIGEKVAEAAEAQKVKVDIEIEWVELFNPYDSRCKTEGWKIKTSLGTKRVGGTIAPRGFKLVFNMVIRMEGKTIGREILNDYRDTVILRNKQGDVVDKVSYRNYGAPWNAFEKNDPRVREFVSNLPGGSP
;
A
#
# COMPACT_ATOMS: atom_id res chain seq x y z
N MET A 1 -38.98 9.57 31.95
CA MET A 1 -39.51 10.89 31.59
C MET A 1 -38.68 11.97 32.29
N ASP A 2 -38.70 13.21 31.81
CA ASP A 2 -38.14 14.36 32.53
C ASP A 2 -39.12 14.84 33.63
N LYS A 3 -38.83 15.99 34.26
CA LYS A 3 -39.65 16.50 35.37
C LYS A 3 -41.01 17.01 34.87
N GLU A 4 -41.13 17.21 33.57
CA GLU A 4 -42.24 17.79 32.83
C GLU A 4 -43.13 16.70 32.18
N GLY A 5 -42.73 15.42 32.29
CA GLY A 5 -43.50 14.29 31.76
C GLY A 5 -43.15 13.89 30.33
N ASN A 6 -42.12 14.49 29.72
CA ASN A 6 -41.69 14.15 28.37
C ASN A 6 -40.84 12.88 28.36
N LEU A 7 -40.95 12.10 27.29
CA LEU A 7 -40.23 10.84 27.15
C LEU A 7 -38.74 11.10 26.88
N ARG A 8 -37.88 10.83 27.87
CA ARG A 8 -36.44 10.93 27.70
C ARG A 8 -35.98 9.90 26.68
N ILE A 9 -35.41 10.36 25.57
CA ILE A 9 -34.80 9.48 24.59
C ILE A 9 -33.37 9.10 25.04
N ASN A 10 -33.01 7.84 24.86
CA ASN A 10 -31.62 7.41 25.03
C ASN A 10 -30.88 7.60 23.71
N ILE A 11 -30.07 8.66 23.64
CA ILE A 11 -29.30 9.01 22.44
C ILE A 11 -28.29 7.93 22.00
N ASN A 12 -27.95 6.97 22.87
CA ASN A 12 -27.03 5.88 22.53
C ASN A 12 -27.72 4.70 21.82
N THR A 13 -29.06 4.62 21.86
CA THR A 13 -29.82 3.49 21.28
C THR A 13 -30.95 3.90 20.35
N ALA A 14 -31.46 5.14 20.45
CA ALA A 14 -32.55 5.64 19.61
C ALA A 14 -32.17 5.71 18.12
N SER A 15 -33.11 5.48 17.20
CA SER A 15 -32.87 5.65 15.76
C SER A 15 -32.63 7.13 15.40
N ALA A 16 -32.01 7.39 14.23
CA ALA A 16 -31.85 8.77 13.73
C ALA A 16 -33.21 9.48 13.62
N PHE A 17 -34.23 8.80 13.12
CA PHE A 17 -35.58 9.36 13.04
C PHE A 17 -36.13 9.77 14.42
N THR A 18 -36.00 8.90 15.43
CA THR A 18 -36.44 9.19 16.80
C THR A 18 -35.68 10.37 17.42
N ILE A 19 -34.37 10.47 17.15
CA ILE A 19 -33.55 11.59 17.62
C ILE A 19 -33.99 12.89 16.94
N SER A 20 -34.21 12.87 15.62
CA SER A 20 -34.69 14.03 14.86
C SER A 20 -36.04 14.53 15.38
N GLN A 21 -36.99 13.63 15.65
CA GLN A 21 -38.30 13.99 16.22
C GLN A 21 -38.15 14.69 17.57
N ALA A 22 -37.36 14.14 18.49
CA ALA A 22 -37.15 14.74 19.80
C ALA A 22 -36.45 16.12 19.71
N LEU A 23 -35.54 16.33 18.76
CA LEU A 23 -34.92 17.63 18.52
C LEU A 23 -35.94 18.66 18.00
N ARG A 24 -36.88 18.24 17.15
CA ARG A 24 -37.95 19.13 16.63
C ARG A 24 -38.94 19.53 17.72
N GLU A 25 -39.20 18.68 18.71
CA GLU A 25 -40.05 18.99 19.88
C GLU A 25 -39.47 20.11 20.76
N VAL A 26 -38.17 20.40 20.64
CA VAL A 26 -37.51 21.53 21.32
C VAL A 26 -37.16 22.67 20.37
N ASP A 27 -37.99 22.85 19.33
CA ASP A 27 -37.93 23.95 18.34
C ASP A 27 -36.65 24.00 17.47
N ILE A 28 -35.91 22.89 17.33
CA ILE A 28 -34.84 22.79 16.32
C ILE A 28 -35.46 22.60 14.94
N SER A 29 -35.00 23.37 13.96
CA SER A 29 -35.53 23.31 12.60
C SER A 29 -35.36 21.90 11.98
N PRO A 30 -36.30 21.45 11.12
CA PRO A 30 -36.27 20.10 10.58
C PRO A 30 -34.94 19.70 9.94
N GLU A 31 -34.36 20.59 9.11
CA GLU A 31 -33.10 20.32 8.41
C GLU A 31 -31.92 20.13 9.36
N VAL A 32 -31.87 20.92 10.44
CA VAL A 32 -30.80 20.85 11.45
C VAL A 32 -31.00 19.61 12.33
N ALA A 33 -32.24 19.31 12.74
CA ALA A 33 -32.57 18.12 13.50
C ALA A 33 -32.21 16.83 12.77
N ASP A 34 -32.52 16.74 11.47
CA ASP A 34 -32.20 15.58 10.63
C ASP A 34 -30.68 15.39 10.48
N GLN A 35 -29.94 16.47 10.24
CA GLN A 35 -28.48 16.42 10.13
C GLN A 35 -27.81 16.05 11.46
N MET A 36 -28.27 16.62 12.57
CA MET A 36 -27.77 16.29 13.90
C MET A 36 -28.03 14.82 14.24
N ALA A 37 -29.23 14.33 13.95
CA ALA A 37 -29.59 12.94 14.22
C ALA A 37 -28.73 11.95 13.43
N ALA A 38 -28.53 12.20 12.13
CA ALA A 38 -27.65 11.38 11.30
C ALA A 38 -26.21 11.36 11.83
N ASN A 39 -25.66 12.53 12.17
CA ASN A 39 -24.31 12.64 12.74
C ASN A 39 -24.17 11.96 14.10
N VAL A 40 -25.20 12.02 14.96
CA VAL A 40 -25.19 11.37 16.28
C VAL A 40 -25.13 9.86 16.15
N VAL A 41 -25.87 9.27 15.20
CA VAL A 41 -25.85 7.82 14.98
C VAL A 41 -24.49 7.39 14.43
N ASP A 42 -23.95 8.07 13.42
CA ASP A 42 -22.61 7.78 12.89
C ASP A 42 -21.50 8.00 13.93
N PHE A 43 -21.66 8.95 14.84
CA PHE A 43 -20.68 9.17 15.89
C PHE A 43 -20.60 8.00 16.89
N ARG A 44 -21.74 7.35 17.18
CA ARG A 44 -21.81 6.31 18.22
C ARG A 44 -21.60 4.90 17.66
N ASP A 45 -21.99 4.64 16.41
CA ASP A 45 -21.68 3.38 15.79
C ASP A 45 -20.32 3.45 15.07
N SER A 46 -19.78 2.29 14.72
CA SER A 46 -18.52 2.23 13.99
C SER A 46 -18.72 1.40 12.75
N ASP A 47 -19.90 1.56 12.15
CA ASP A 47 -20.33 0.73 11.05
C ASP A 47 -19.68 1.17 9.73
N ASN A 48 -19.04 2.34 9.64
CA ASN A 48 -18.42 2.86 8.41
C ASN A 48 -19.42 3.15 7.27
N ARG A 49 -20.71 3.33 7.59
CA ARG A 49 -21.79 3.61 6.63
C ARG A 49 -22.53 4.88 7.06
N PRO A 50 -22.51 5.94 6.23
CA PRO A 50 -23.24 7.16 6.55
C PRO A 50 -24.71 6.87 6.81
N THR A 51 -25.18 7.23 8.01
CA THR A 51 -26.59 7.13 8.38
C THR A 51 -27.37 8.16 7.58
N GLU A 52 -28.46 7.73 6.96
CA GLU A 52 -29.39 8.63 6.27
C GLU A 52 -30.57 8.97 7.20
N CYS A 53 -30.98 10.23 7.20
CA CYS A 53 -32.17 10.71 7.88
C CYS A 53 -32.84 11.81 7.06
N ASN A 54 -34.00 11.51 6.47
CA ASN A 54 -34.82 12.44 5.66
C ASN A 54 -34.01 13.20 4.57
N GLY A 55 -33.09 12.51 3.89
CA GLY A 55 -32.23 13.04 2.85
C GLY A 55 -30.93 13.69 3.34
N LYS A 56 -30.71 13.78 4.67
CA LYS A 56 -29.43 14.17 5.26
C LYS A 56 -28.59 12.93 5.52
N TYR A 57 -27.26 13.07 5.43
CA TYR A 57 -26.32 11.97 5.64
C TYR A 57 -25.37 12.32 6.78
N GLY A 58 -25.12 11.34 7.64
CA GLY A 58 -24.18 11.47 8.74
C GLY A 58 -22.73 11.53 8.27
N LEU A 59 -21.84 11.84 9.21
CA LEU A 59 -20.40 11.94 8.97
C LEU A 59 -19.70 10.70 9.51
N GLU A 60 -19.16 9.89 8.60
CA GLU A 60 -18.29 8.79 8.94
C GLU A 60 -16.80 9.19 8.85
N CYS A 61 -15.99 8.63 9.73
CA CYS A 61 -14.54 8.80 9.73
C CYS A 61 -13.90 7.95 8.62
N THR A 62 -13.99 8.41 7.38
CA THR A 62 -13.43 7.72 6.22
C THR A 62 -12.09 8.29 5.77
N PRO A 63 -10.97 7.54 5.81
CA PRO A 63 -9.75 7.98 5.15
C PRO A 63 -9.94 8.04 3.63
N TYR A 64 -9.11 8.84 2.97
CA TYR A 64 -9.08 8.96 1.52
C TYR A 64 -7.73 8.57 0.95
N ILE A 65 -7.66 8.33 -0.37
CA ILE A 65 -6.41 8.00 -1.06
C ILE A 65 -5.61 9.28 -1.25
N ASN A 66 -4.47 9.40 -0.57
CA ASN A 66 -3.60 10.58 -0.63
C ASN A 66 -2.56 10.46 -1.74
N GLU A 67 -1.91 9.32 -1.85
CA GLU A 67 -0.83 9.08 -2.82
C GLU A 67 -1.01 7.69 -3.45
N VAL A 68 -0.66 7.58 -4.73
CA VAL A 68 -0.54 6.30 -5.44
C VAL A 68 0.79 6.30 -6.16
N MET A 69 1.69 5.39 -5.76
CA MET A 69 2.95 5.16 -6.44
C MET A 69 2.89 3.84 -7.21
N PRO A 70 2.61 3.88 -8.52
CA PRO A 70 2.81 2.73 -9.39
C PRO A 70 4.29 2.57 -9.74
N HIS A 71 4.72 1.33 -9.95
CA HIS A 71 5.96 1.01 -10.67
C HIS A 71 7.24 1.69 -10.14
N PHE A 72 7.49 1.56 -8.83
CA PHE A 72 8.73 2.02 -8.23
C PHE A 72 9.78 0.91 -8.24
N THR A 73 10.64 0.90 -9.26
CA THR A 73 11.52 -0.25 -9.54
C THR A 73 12.97 0.02 -9.16
N THR A 74 13.62 -0.95 -8.55
CA THR A 74 15.06 -0.96 -8.33
C THR A 74 15.66 -2.33 -8.63
N SER A 75 16.93 -2.38 -9.01
CA SER A 75 17.60 -3.62 -9.40
C SER A 75 18.84 -3.85 -8.54
N VAL A 76 19.06 -5.09 -8.16
CA VAL A 76 20.29 -5.55 -7.50
C VAL A 76 20.94 -6.60 -8.40
N SER A 77 22.19 -6.36 -8.80
CA SER A 77 22.99 -7.28 -9.61
C SER A 77 24.12 -7.86 -8.77
N MET A 78 24.24 -9.18 -8.73
CA MET A 78 25.23 -9.87 -7.89
C MET A 78 25.86 -11.04 -8.63
N ALA A 79 27.16 -11.25 -8.42
CA ALA A 79 27.83 -12.44 -8.93
C ALA A 79 27.33 -13.69 -8.19
N VAL A 80 27.04 -14.79 -8.91
CA VAL A 80 26.66 -16.10 -8.34
C VAL A 80 27.68 -16.56 -7.30
N ALA A 81 28.98 -16.34 -7.55
CA ALA A 81 30.05 -16.64 -6.60
C ALA A 81 29.99 -15.80 -5.30
N GLY A 82 29.51 -14.56 -5.38
CA GLY A 82 29.27 -13.70 -4.21
C GLY A 82 28.05 -14.15 -3.40
N LEU A 83 26.98 -14.59 -4.09
CA LEU A 83 25.80 -15.18 -3.46
C LEU A 83 26.13 -16.52 -2.77
N ALA A 84 26.99 -17.34 -3.35
CA ALA A 84 27.45 -18.59 -2.75
C ALA A 84 28.32 -18.37 -1.49
N LYS A 85 29.13 -17.29 -1.46
CA LYS A 85 29.98 -16.95 -0.31
C LYS A 85 29.26 -16.20 0.82
N GLY A 86 28.41 -15.23 0.46
CA GLY A 86 27.68 -14.39 1.42
C GLY A 86 26.29 -14.92 1.78
N GLY A 87 25.80 -15.91 1.03
CA GLY A 87 24.48 -16.50 1.19
C GLY A 87 23.34 -15.54 0.84
N ILE A 88 22.12 -16.01 1.06
CA ILE A 88 20.90 -15.24 0.83
C ILE A 88 20.82 -14.00 1.74
N ARG A 89 21.38 -14.07 2.95
CA ARG A 89 21.39 -12.96 3.93
C ARG A 89 22.01 -11.67 3.38
N PHE A 90 23.05 -11.79 2.55
CA PHE A 90 23.71 -10.63 1.93
C PHE A 90 22.83 -9.94 0.89
N LEU A 91 22.07 -10.71 0.10
CA LEU A 91 21.10 -10.14 -0.85
C LEU A 91 19.98 -9.42 -0.09
N GLU A 92 19.50 -9.97 1.01
CA GLU A 92 18.42 -9.39 1.82
C GLU A 92 18.80 -8.05 2.43
N GLU A 93 20.03 -7.95 2.91
CA GLU A 93 20.58 -6.70 3.41
C GLU A 93 20.65 -5.65 2.30
N LYS A 94 21.12 -6.02 1.10
CA LYS A 94 21.17 -5.13 -0.06
C LYS A 94 19.79 -4.68 -0.54
N ILE A 95 18.82 -5.59 -0.57
CA ILE A 95 17.43 -5.28 -0.89
C ILE A 95 16.87 -4.29 0.15
N ARG A 96 17.05 -4.59 1.43
CA ARG A 96 16.55 -3.76 2.53
C ARG A 96 17.19 -2.37 2.53
N GLU A 97 18.50 -2.28 2.31
CA GLU A 97 19.23 -1.02 2.16
C GLU A 97 18.64 -0.21 1.01
N LYS A 98 18.45 -0.84 -0.16
CA LYS A 98 17.94 -0.16 -1.35
C LYS A 98 16.50 0.33 -1.17
N VAL A 99 15.64 -0.50 -0.58
CA VAL A 99 14.25 -0.15 -0.25
C VAL A 99 14.22 1.01 0.75
N LYS A 100 15.04 0.96 1.81
CA LYS A 100 15.12 2.03 2.83
C LYS A 100 15.64 3.35 2.27
N GLU A 101 16.76 3.31 1.53
CA GLU A 101 17.34 4.48 0.86
C GLU A 101 16.26 5.19 0.04
N LYS A 102 15.57 4.40 -0.79
CA LYS A 102 14.55 4.89 -1.71
C LYS A 102 13.29 5.42 -1.02
N ILE A 103 12.84 4.76 0.04
CA ILE A 103 11.72 5.23 0.85
C ILE A 103 12.10 6.53 1.54
N ASN A 104 13.28 6.63 2.14
CA ASN A 104 13.73 7.84 2.82
C ASN A 104 13.89 9.04 1.87
N GLU A 105 14.25 8.82 0.60
CA GLU A 105 14.32 9.87 -0.43
C GLU A 105 12.94 10.50 -0.73
N LYS A 106 11.89 9.67 -0.82
CA LYS A 106 10.52 10.10 -1.19
C LYS A 106 9.66 10.49 0.02
N ILE A 107 9.85 9.75 1.09
CA ILE A 107 9.00 9.74 2.27
C ILE A 107 9.86 10.31 3.41
N LYS A 108 9.91 11.65 3.51
CA LYS A 108 10.55 12.39 4.63
C LYS A 108 9.79 12.12 5.95
N ILE A 109 9.86 10.90 6.49
CA ILE A 109 8.96 10.47 7.57
C ILE A 109 9.74 9.91 8.76
N ASP A 110 9.66 10.64 9.87
CA ASP A 110 10.00 10.18 11.22
C ASP A 110 8.92 9.28 11.85
N SER A 111 7.87 8.91 11.12
CA SER A 111 6.73 8.14 11.65
C SER A 111 6.95 6.62 11.64
N SER A 112 6.98 6.04 12.83
CA SER A 112 7.13 4.60 13.10
C SER A 112 6.14 3.66 12.37
N PRO A 113 4.84 3.98 12.18
CA PRO A 113 3.88 3.02 11.62
C PRO A 113 4.15 2.66 10.14
N ILE A 114 4.63 3.62 9.37
CA ILE A 114 4.97 3.45 7.96
C ILE A 114 6.20 2.53 7.82
N LEU A 115 7.22 2.77 8.65
CA LEU A 115 8.43 1.96 8.66
C LEU A 115 8.13 0.50 9.03
N GLU A 116 7.19 0.26 9.96
CA GLU A 116 6.80 -1.11 10.34
C GLU A 116 6.06 -1.86 9.22
N GLU A 117 5.17 -1.20 8.46
CA GLU A 117 4.48 -1.83 7.32
C GLU A 117 5.48 -2.23 6.21
N VAL A 118 6.44 -1.36 5.92
CA VAL A 118 7.53 -1.63 4.96
C VAL A 118 8.39 -2.81 5.43
N LYS A 119 8.79 -2.81 6.71
CA LYS A 119 9.57 -3.91 7.31
C LYS A 119 8.84 -5.23 7.21
N LYS A 120 7.53 -5.24 7.52
CA LYS A 120 6.69 -6.44 7.46
C LYS A 120 6.60 -6.98 6.04
N GLY A 121 6.25 -6.14 5.06
CA GLY A 121 6.16 -6.55 3.65
C GLY A 121 7.49 -7.06 3.10
N THR A 122 8.61 -6.42 3.49
CA THR A 122 9.96 -6.88 3.13
C THR A 122 10.24 -8.26 3.71
N SER A 123 9.94 -8.50 4.98
CA SER A 123 10.25 -9.76 5.68
C SER A 123 9.45 -10.96 5.16
N GLU A 124 8.19 -10.77 4.77
CA GLU A 124 7.38 -11.85 4.18
C GLU A 124 7.96 -12.31 2.84
N LYS A 125 8.33 -11.35 1.97
CA LYS A 125 8.92 -11.62 0.65
C LYS A 125 10.35 -12.15 0.72
N GLU A 126 11.10 -11.74 1.75
CA GLU A 126 12.42 -12.27 2.09
C GLU A 126 12.38 -13.80 2.23
N LYS A 127 11.40 -14.34 2.96
CA LYS A 127 11.25 -15.80 3.15
C LYS A 127 10.98 -16.53 1.84
N GLU A 128 10.12 -15.98 0.99
CA GLU A 128 9.82 -16.54 -0.34
C GLU A 128 11.06 -16.51 -1.25
N LEU A 129 11.85 -15.44 -1.17
CA LEU A 129 13.11 -15.27 -1.90
C LEU A 129 14.16 -16.32 -1.50
N LYS A 130 14.29 -16.65 -0.20
CA LYS A 130 15.21 -17.71 0.29
C LYS A 130 14.98 -19.03 -0.43
N ILE A 131 13.72 -19.47 -0.45
CA ILE A 131 13.32 -20.76 -1.01
C ILE A 131 13.66 -20.86 -2.50
N GLU A 132 13.49 -19.78 -3.26
CA GLU A 132 13.75 -19.79 -4.70
C GLU A 132 15.25 -19.70 -5.04
N LEU A 133 16.03 -18.93 -4.27
CA LEU A 133 17.48 -18.85 -4.47
C LEU A 133 18.18 -20.16 -4.14
N ASP A 134 17.73 -20.88 -3.11
CA ASP A 134 18.24 -22.22 -2.82
C ASP A 134 18.02 -23.18 -3.99
N LYS A 135 16.89 -23.08 -4.70
CA LYS A 135 16.63 -23.88 -5.92
C LYS A 135 17.51 -23.46 -7.09
N ILE A 136 17.84 -22.17 -7.21
CA ILE A 136 18.74 -21.67 -8.26
C ILE A 136 20.16 -22.17 -7.99
N LEU A 137 20.64 -22.06 -6.74
CA LEU A 137 21.97 -22.53 -6.34
C LEU A 137 22.13 -24.04 -6.56
N LYS A 138 21.16 -24.86 -6.12
CA LYS A 138 21.17 -26.31 -6.38
C LYS A 138 21.17 -26.66 -7.87
N ARG A 139 20.45 -25.88 -8.70
CA ARG A 139 20.48 -26.05 -10.17
C ARG A 139 21.84 -25.69 -10.75
N HIS A 140 22.49 -24.65 -10.25
CA HIS A 140 23.84 -24.29 -10.70
C HIS A 140 24.93 -25.27 -10.24
N GLU A 141 24.84 -25.80 -9.03
CA GLU A 141 25.77 -26.83 -8.54
C GLU A 141 25.70 -28.10 -9.40
N SER A 142 24.48 -28.59 -9.69
CA SER A 142 24.27 -29.73 -10.57
C SER A 142 24.68 -29.46 -12.02
N ARG A 143 24.44 -28.25 -12.53
CA ARG A 143 24.87 -27.85 -13.89
C ARG A 143 26.39 -27.70 -13.99
N GLY A 144 27.05 -27.22 -12.93
CA GLY A 144 28.52 -27.17 -12.83
C GLY A 144 29.17 -28.56 -12.76
N GLU A 145 28.51 -29.57 -12.19
CA GLU A 145 28.96 -30.96 -12.28
C GLU A 145 28.81 -31.53 -13.70
N VAL A 146 27.70 -31.23 -14.37
CA VAL A 146 27.46 -31.62 -15.77
C VAL A 146 28.45 -30.92 -16.72
N ASP A 147 28.69 -29.63 -16.53
CA ASP A 147 29.69 -28.86 -17.31
C ASP A 147 31.12 -29.31 -17.02
N ARG A 148 31.42 -29.81 -15.81
CA ARG A 148 32.69 -30.48 -15.49
C ARG A 148 32.82 -31.84 -16.17
N GLN A 149 31.75 -32.64 -16.24
CA GLN A 149 31.73 -33.89 -17.00
C GLN A 149 31.91 -33.64 -18.50
N ILE A 150 31.23 -32.63 -19.05
CA ILE A 150 31.36 -32.23 -20.45
C ILE A 150 32.76 -31.64 -20.72
N SER A 151 33.29 -30.78 -19.84
CA SER A 151 34.67 -30.29 -19.93
C SER A 151 35.71 -31.40 -19.79
N ALA A 152 35.44 -32.47 -19.04
CA ALA A 152 36.33 -33.63 -18.98
C ALA A 152 36.34 -34.41 -20.32
N ILE A 153 35.19 -34.50 -20.99
CA ILE A 153 35.08 -35.06 -22.35
C ILE A 153 35.82 -34.17 -23.36
N PHE A 154 35.69 -32.84 -23.27
CA PHE A 154 36.40 -31.91 -24.15
C PHE A 154 37.88 -31.73 -23.81
N ARG A 155 38.37 -32.04 -22.60
CA ARG A 155 39.82 -32.12 -22.31
C ARG A 155 40.53 -33.20 -23.12
N ILE A 156 39.80 -34.18 -23.66
CA ILE A 156 40.33 -35.22 -24.54
C ILE A 156 40.48 -34.70 -25.98
N ILE A 157 39.78 -33.62 -26.36
CA ILE A 157 39.82 -33.00 -27.69
C ILE A 157 40.26 -31.55 -27.48
N GLY A 158 41.56 -31.31 -27.52
CA GLY A 158 42.25 -30.11 -27.00
C GLY A 158 41.84 -28.73 -27.57
N GLU A 159 40.63 -28.27 -27.28
CA GLU A 159 40.19 -26.90 -27.50
C GLU A 159 40.17 -26.10 -26.19
N LYS A 160 40.88 -24.98 -26.20
CA LYS A 160 41.08 -24.08 -25.07
C LYS A 160 39.76 -23.39 -24.69
N VAL A 161 39.17 -23.78 -23.56
CA VAL A 161 38.09 -23.05 -22.88
C VAL A 161 38.68 -21.91 -22.06
N ALA A 162 39.35 -20.98 -22.71
CA ALA A 162 39.72 -19.70 -22.12
C ALA A 162 38.80 -18.64 -22.75
N GLU A 163 38.15 -17.81 -21.93
CA GLU A 163 37.20 -16.73 -22.31
C GLU A 163 35.70 -17.05 -22.30
N ALA A 164 35.16 -17.60 -21.20
CA ALA A 164 33.70 -17.49 -20.93
C ALA A 164 33.33 -17.55 -19.44
N ALA A 165 34.26 -17.27 -18.53
CA ALA A 165 33.96 -17.15 -17.11
C ALA A 165 33.77 -15.67 -16.72
N GLU A 166 32.95 -14.92 -17.46
CA GLU A 166 32.27 -13.79 -16.83
C GLU A 166 31.49 -14.39 -15.65
N ALA A 167 31.85 -14.03 -14.43
CA ALA A 167 31.19 -14.53 -13.24
C ALA A 167 29.68 -14.30 -13.40
N GLN A 168 28.94 -15.39 -13.66
CA GLN A 168 27.51 -15.33 -13.96
C GLN A 168 26.81 -14.45 -12.92
N LYS A 169 26.07 -13.44 -13.38
CA LYS A 169 25.41 -12.47 -12.51
C LYS A 169 23.93 -12.80 -12.41
N VAL A 170 23.41 -12.87 -11.19
CA VAL A 170 21.97 -12.89 -10.93
C VAL A 170 21.52 -11.44 -10.84
N LYS A 171 20.59 -11.05 -11.70
CA LYS A 171 19.85 -9.79 -11.61
C LYS A 171 18.54 -10.05 -10.88
N VAL A 172 18.29 -9.27 -9.84
CA VAL A 172 17.04 -9.27 -9.08
C VAL A 172 16.40 -7.89 -9.24
N ASP A 173 15.28 -7.85 -9.94
CA ASP A 173 14.46 -6.64 -10.09
C ASP A 173 13.40 -6.63 -8.98
N ILE A 174 13.22 -5.47 -8.36
CA ILE A 174 12.37 -5.27 -7.20
C ILE A 174 11.45 -4.11 -7.52
N GLU A 175 10.20 -4.44 -7.76
CA GLU A 175 9.12 -3.50 -7.98
C GLU A 175 8.42 -3.27 -6.65
N ILE A 176 8.26 -2.00 -6.32
CA ILE A 176 7.57 -1.54 -5.13
C ILE A 176 6.37 -0.72 -5.60
N GLU A 177 5.26 -0.91 -4.93
CA GLU A 177 4.03 -0.16 -5.19
C GLU A 177 3.44 0.22 -3.84
N TRP A 178 2.85 1.41 -3.75
CA TRP A 178 2.04 1.74 -2.58
C TRP A 178 0.85 2.59 -2.93
N VAL A 179 -0.15 2.46 -2.06
CA VAL A 179 -1.26 3.42 -1.93
C VAL A 179 -1.18 3.99 -0.54
N GLU A 180 -1.05 5.30 -0.43
CA GLU A 180 -1.13 6.00 0.84
C GLU A 180 -2.56 6.42 1.13
N LEU A 181 -3.04 6.10 2.33
CA LEU A 181 -4.29 6.56 2.86
C LEU A 181 -4.02 7.64 3.90
N PHE A 182 -4.79 8.74 3.85
CA PHE A 182 -4.73 9.79 4.86
C PHE A 182 -6.03 9.85 5.66
N ASN A 183 -5.90 10.00 6.96
CA ASN A 183 -6.99 10.28 7.87
C ASN A 183 -7.08 11.81 8.10
N PRO A 184 -8.10 12.50 7.56
CA PRO A 184 -8.25 13.94 7.75
C PRO A 184 -8.84 14.33 9.11
N TYR A 185 -9.23 13.37 9.95
CA TYR A 185 -9.91 13.63 11.20
C TYR A 185 -8.95 13.70 12.38
N ASP A 186 -9.39 14.37 13.45
CA ASP A 186 -8.67 14.43 14.74
C ASP A 186 -8.94 13.20 15.62
N SER A 187 -9.74 12.27 15.12
CA SER A 187 -9.99 10.94 15.68
C SER A 187 -9.27 9.86 14.87
N ARG A 188 -9.15 8.64 15.42
CA ARG A 188 -8.50 7.50 14.75
C ARG A 188 -9.47 6.82 13.78
N CYS A 189 -9.07 6.63 12.53
CA CYS A 189 -9.84 5.83 11.55
C CYS A 189 -9.56 4.33 11.69
N LYS A 190 -10.61 3.51 11.71
CA LYS A 190 -10.51 2.04 11.66
C LYS A 190 -10.70 1.55 10.23
N THR A 191 -9.70 0.85 9.71
CA THR A 191 -9.69 0.34 8.34
C THR A 191 -9.85 -1.18 8.26
N GLU A 192 -10.22 -1.86 9.34
CA GLU A 192 -10.41 -3.31 9.33
C GLU A 192 -11.50 -3.73 8.35
N GLY A 193 -11.16 -4.68 7.46
CA GLY A 193 -12.07 -5.18 6.42
C GLY A 193 -12.16 -4.30 5.17
N TRP A 194 -11.50 -3.14 5.13
CA TRP A 194 -11.48 -2.25 3.97
C TRP A 194 -10.69 -2.88 2.82
N LYS A 195 -10.90 -2.36 1.60
CA LYS A 195 -10.28 -2.91 0.39
C LYS A 195 -9.85 -1.82 -0.57
N ILE A 196 -8.70 -2.01 -1.19
CA ILE A 196 -8.29 -1.30 -2.40
C ILE A 196 -8.59 -2.22 -3.58
N LYS A 197 -9.33 -1.72 -4.57
CA LYS A 197 -9.62 -2.41 -5.83
C LYS A 197 -9.01 -1.63 -6.99
N THR A 198 -8.40 -2.37 -7.92
CA THR A 198 -7.71 -1.84 -9.10
C THR A 198 -8.05 -2.69 -10.32
N SER A 199 -7.49 -2.38 -11.48
CA SER A 199 -7.58 -3.22 -12.67
C SER A 199 -6.90 -4.60 -12.48
N LEU A 200 -5.81 -4.65 -11.70
CA LEU A 200 -5.00 -5.85 -11.53
C LEU A 200 -5.48 -6.76 -10.39
N GLY A 201 -6.24 -6.23 -9.43
CA GLY A 201 -6.77 -7.05 -8.35
C GLY A 201 -7.44 -6.29 -7.21
N THR A 202 -7.43 -6.92 -6.04
CA THR A 202 -7.97 -6.36 -4.81
C THR A 202 -7.06 -6.68 -3.64
N LYS A 203 -6.73 -5.68 -2.83
CA LYS A 203 -5.91 -5.81 -1.63
C LYS A 203 -6.71 -5.41 -0.39
N ARG A 204 -6.64 -6.21 0.67
CA ARG A 204 -7.26 -5.85 1.95
C ARG A 204 -6.44 -4.77 2.63
N VAL A 205 -7.15 -3.85 3.25
CA VAL A 205 -6.61 -2.83 4.14
C VAL A 205 -7.11 -3.20 5.55
N GLY A 206 -6.24 -3.06 6.55
CA GLY A 206 -6.56 -3.41 7.93
C GLY A 206 -5.82 -2.56 8.93
N GLY A 207 -6.24 -2.64 10.20
CA GLY A 207 -5.68 -1.83 11.29
C GLY A 207 -6.26 -0.42 11.36
N THR A 208 -5.49 0.52 11.89
CA THR A 208 -5.97 1.88 12.19
C THR A 208 -5.03 2.96 11.70
N ILE A 209 -5.57 4.12 11.36
CA ILE A 209 -4.83 5.32 10.98
C ILE A 209 -4.97 6.36 12.09
N ALA A 210 -3.86 6.86 12.62
CA ALA A 210 -3.85 7.87 13.67
C ALA A 210 -4.56 9.16 13.21
N PRO A 211 -5.03 10.01 14.16
CA PRO A 211 -5.49 11.37 13.84
C PRO A 211 -4.49 12.10 12.95
N ARG A 212 -4.97 12.76 11.88
CA ARG A 212 -4.11 13.45 10.89
C ARG A 212 -2.95 12.59 10.36
N GLY A 213 -3.10 11.27 10.41
CA GLY A 213 -2.05 10.31 10.14
C GLY A 213 -2.16 9.70 8.75
N PHE A 214 -1.09 9.01 8.37
CA PHE A 214 -0.97 8.31 7.10
C PHE A 214 -0.86 6.80 7.31
N LYS A 215 -1.31 6.03 6.33
CA LYS A 215 -1.10 4.59 6.26
C LYS A 215 -0.69 4.20 4.84
N LEU A 216 0.46 3.54 4.72
CA LEU A 216 0.84 2.90 3.46
C LEU A 216 0.20 1.52 3.34
N VAL A 217 -0.33 1.24 2.16
CA VAL A 217 -0.64 -0.10 1.71
C VAL A 217 0.46 -0.52 0.75
N PHE A 218 1.52 -1.08 1.33
CA PHE A 218 2.75 -1.43 0.63
C PHE A 218 2.64 -2.77 -0.10
N ASN A 219 3.18 -2.83 -1.33
CA ASN A 219 3.33 -4.06 -2.11
C ASN A 219 4.76 -4.14 -2.66
N MET A 220 5.27 -5.37 -2.79
CA MET A 220 6.56 -5.64 -3.39
C MET A 220 6.49 -6.89 -4.25
N VAL A 221 7.04 -6.78 -5.45
CA VAL A 221 7.18 -7.85 -6.43
C VAL A 221 8.66 -8.01 -6.74
N ILE A 222 9.15 -9.25 -6.67
CA ILE A 222 10.55 -9.57 -6.96
C ILE A 222 10.59 -10.40 -8.23
N ARG A 223 11.35 -9.95 -9.21
CA ARG A 223 11.56 -10.63 -10.49
C ARG A 223 13.01 -11.05 -10.62
N MET A 224 13.22 -12.29 -11.03
CA MET A 224 14.51 -12.88 -11.35
C MET A 224 14.36 -13.80 -12.56
N GLU A 225 15.46 -14.28 -13.10
CA GLU A 225 15.45 -15.15 -14.28
C GLU A 225 14.52 -16.36 -14.09
N GLY A 226 13.47 -16.44 -14.91
CA GLY A 226 12.48 -17.51 -14.89
C GLY A 226 11.54 -17.54 -13.67
N LYS A 227 11.54 -16.52 -12.79
CA LYS A 227 10.69 -16.50 -11.59
C LYS A 227 10.22 -15.09 -11.20
N THR A 228 8.94 -15.00 -10.83
CA THR A 228 8.35 -13.82 -10.18
C THR A 228 7.77 -14.23 -8.83
N ILE A 229 8.02 -13.42 -7.81
CA ILE A 229 7.55 -13.59 -6.43
C ILE A 229 6.63 -12.40 -6.11
N GLY A 230 5.39 -12.69 -5.72
CA GLY A 230 4.35 -11.68 -5.55
C GLY A 230 3.58 -11.38 -6.83
N ARG A 231 2.65 -10.44 -6.71
CA ARG A 231 1.80 -9.97 -7.82
C ARG A 231 1.59 -8.48 -7.64
N GLU A 232 1.68 -7.75 -8.74
CA GLU A 232 1.38 -6.33 -8.82
C GLU A 232 -0.07 -6.07 -8.42
N ILE A 233 -0.29 -4.92 -7.80
CA ILE A 233 -1.63 -4.44 -7.48
C ILE A 233 -1.98 -3.18 -8.26
N LEU A 234 -1.00 -2.48 -8.84
CA LEU A 234 -1.19 -1.24 -9.59
C LEU A 234 -0.72 -1.46 -11.03
N ASN A 235 -1.49 -0.99 -12.03
CA ASN A 235 -0.99 -0.99 -13.39
C ASN A 235 0.12 0.06 -13.58
N ASP A 236 1.21 -0.30 -14.24
CA ASP A 236 2.38 0.58 -14.40
C ASP A 236 2.10 1.91 -15.10
N TYR A 237 1.12 1.95 -16.01
CA TYR A 237 0.88 3.10 -16.88
C TYR A 237 -0.41 3.84 -16.61
N ARG A 238 -1.50 3.11 -16.34
CA ARG A 238 -2.80 3.74 -16.07
C ARG A 238 -3.67 2.78 -15.28
N ASP A 239 -4.17 3.26 -14.16
CA ASP A 239 -5.17 2.53 -13.38
C ASP A 239 -6.15 3.48 -12.71
N THR A 240 -7.18 2.89 -12.12
CA THR A 240 -8.12 3.52 -11.23
C THR A 240 -8.14 2.76 -9.91
N VAL A 241 -7.65 3.41 -8.86
CA VAL A 241 -7.66 2.89 -7.49
C VAL A 241 -8.97 3.26 -6.84
N ILE A 242 -9.71 2.26 -6.34
CA ILE A 242 -11.00 2.42 -5.67
C ILE A 242 -10.84 1.94 -4.23
N LEU A 243 -11.03 2.84 -3.27
CA LEU A 243 -11.09 2.52 -1.86
C LEU A 243 -12.53 2.14 -1.49
N ARG A 244 -12.68 0.99 -0.83
CA ARG A 244 -13.96 0.52 -0.32
C ARG A 244 -13.90 0.27 1.18
N ASN A 245 -14.98 0.63 1.88
CA ASN A 245 -15.15 0.29 3.29
C ASN A 245 -15.38 -1.23 3.47
N LYS A 246 -15.59 -1.66 4.71
CA LYS A 246 -15.83 -3.08 5.03
C LYS A 246 -17.14 -3.63 4.46
N GLN A 247 -18.14 -2.77 4.22
CA GLN A 247 -19.42 -3.11 3.59
C GLN A 247 -19.29 -3.29 2.07
N GLY A 248 -18.27 -2.69 1.47
CA GLY A 248 -18.04 -2.70 0.02
C GLY A 248 -18.48 -1.42 -0.69
N ASP A 249 -18.95 -0.41 0.04
CA ASP A 249 -19.26 0.91 -0.50
C ASP A 249 -17.99 1.62 -0.94
N VAL A 250 -18.09 2.41 -2.01
CA VAL A 250 -16.97 3.21 -2.51
C VAL A 250 -16.83 4.45 -1.64
N VAL A 251 -15.68 4.56 -0.98
CA VAL A 251 -15.32 5.69 -0.11
C VAL A 251 -14.54 6.74 -0.90
N ASP A 252 -13.59 6.29 -1.73
CA ASP A 252 -12.79 7.18 -2.56
C ASP A 252 -12.37 6.48 -3.85
N LYS A 253 -12.04 7.28 -4.86
CA LYS A 253 -11.60 6.81 -6.16
C LYS A 253 -10.66 7.81 -6.79
N VAL A 254 -9.53 7.32 -7.28
CA VAL A 254 -8.55 8.14 -8.02
C VAL A 254 -8.03 7.37 -9.21
N SER A 255 -7.80 8.10 -10.30
CA SER A 255 -7.18 7.55 -11.51
C SER A 255 -5.87 8.25 -11.75
N TYR A 256 -4.86 7.49 -12.14
CA TYR A 256 -3.55 8.03 -12.46
C TYR A 256 -3.14 7.63 -13.88
N ARG A 257 -2.19 8.40 -14.41
CA ARG A 257 -1.41 8.02 -15.59
C ARG A 257 0.06 8.21 -15.27
N ASN A 258 0.85 7.20 -15.56
CA ASN A 258 2.29 7.22 -15.47
C ASN A 258 2.86 6.95 -16.87
N TYR A 259 3.65 7.88 -17.39
CA TYR A 259 4.19 7.83 -18.76
C TYR A 259 5.47 6.98 -18.84
N GLY A 260 5.55 5.90 -18.05
CA GLY A 260 6.74 5.04 -17.97
C GLY A 260 7.96 5.68 -17.30
N ALA A 261 7.79 6.85 -16.66
CA ALA A 261 8.82 7.42 -15.82
C ALA A 261 8.82 6.64 -14.49
N PRO A 262 9.94 6.01 -14.08
CA PRO A 262 9.91 5.09 -12.94
C PRO A 262 9.70 5.76 -11.57
N TRP A 263 9.12 6.95 -11.42
CA TRP A 263 9.19 7.71 -10.16
C TRP A 263 8.03 8.69 -9.94
N ASN A 264 6.93 8.55 -10.71
CA ASN A 264 5.82 9.49 -10.67
C ASN A 264 4.68 8.94 -9.80
N ALA A 265 4.53 9.51 -8.61
CA ALA A 265 3.33 9.33 -7.81
C ALA A 265 2.19 10.17 -8.38
N PHE A 266 0.98 9.64 -8.31
CA PHE A 266 -0.20 10.48 -8.23
C PHE A 266 -0.38 10.94 -6.78
N GLU A 267 -0.66 12.22 -6.59
CA GLU A 267 -0.86 12.84 -5.28
C GLU A 267 -2.15 13.66 -5.29
N LYS A 268 -3.07 13.37 -4.37
CA LYS A 268 -4.39 14.01 -4.32
C LYS A 268 -4.34 15.38 -3.63
N ASN A 269 -3.48 15.54 -2.61
CA ASN A 269 -3.45 16.73 -1.76
C ASN A 269 -2.04 17.02 -1.20
N ASP A 270 -0.95 16.76 -1.93
CA ASP A 270 0.40 16.93 -1.35
C ASP A 270 0.71 18.39 -0.95
N PRO A 271 0.83 18.72 0.35
CA PRO A 271 1.20 20.06 0.80
C PRO A 271 2.66 20.43 0.45
N ARG A 272 3.55 19.44 0.27
CA ARG A 272 4.96 19.60 -0.16
C ARG A 272 5.06 19.97 -1.63
N VAL A 273 4.10 19.55 -2.44
CA VAL A 273 3.96 20.02 -3.83
C VAL A 273 3.48 21.46 -3.88
N ARG A 274 2.71 21.96 -2.91
CA ARG A 274 2.35 23.40 -2.86
C ARG A 274 3.57 24.32 -2.70
N GLU A 275 4.62 23.91 -1.98
CA GLU A 275 5.90 24.66 -1.92
C GLU A 275 6.75 24.52 -3.19
N PHE A 276 6.62 23.41 -3.93
CA PHE A 276 7.36 23.18 -5.18
C PHE A 276 6.69 23.85 -6.39
N VAL A 277 5.35 23.88 -6.42
CA VAL A 277 4.52 24.48 -7.48
C VAL A 277 4.38 25.99 -7.29
N SER A 278 4.50 26.52 -6.07
CA SER A 278 4.56 27.99 -5.86
C SER A 278 5.81 28.65 -6.46
N ASN A 279 6.81 27.86 -6.90
CA ASN A 279 8.04 28.34 -7.53
C ASN A 279 8.15 28.01 -9.03
N LEU A 280 7.13 27.39 -9.63
CA LEU A 280 7.08 27.13 -11.07
C LEU A 280 5.91 27.91 -11.70
N PRO A 281 6.17 28.79 -12.68
CA PRO A 281 5.10 29.53 -13.32
C PRO A 281 4.24 28.56 -14.16
N GLY A 282 2.98 28.34 -13.76
CA GLY A 282 1.95 27.78 -14.65
C GLY A 282 1.33 26.42 -14.30
N GLY A 283 1.55 25.86 -13.10
CA GLY A 283 0.81 24.66 -12.65
C GLY A 283 -0.42 25.03 -11.83
N SER A 284 -1.63 24.95 -12.43
CA SER A 284 -2.91 25.14 -11.71
C SER A 284 -3.27 23.93 -10.83
N PRO A 285 -4.05 24.16 -9.76
CA PRO A 285 -3.98 23.46 -8.45
C PRO A 285 -4.54 22.05 -8.39
#